data_AF-A0A970BY35-F1
#
_entry.id   AF-A0A970BY35-F1
#
_cell.length_a   1.000
_cell.length_b   1.000
_cell.length_c   1.000
_cell.angle_alpha   90.00
_cell.angle_beta   90.00
_cell.angle_gamma   90.00
#
_symmetry.space_group_name_H-M   'P 1'
#
loop_
_entity.id
_entity.type
_entity.pdbx_description
1 polymer ?
#
loop_
_entity_poly.entity_id
_entity_poly.type
_entity_poly.pdbx_seq_one_letter_code
_entity_poly.pdbx_strand_id
1 'polypeptide(L)'
;MKRTTAAALIALLALGAVAALAGCGLREQAVENTTGKIDVAKDATVKAQLVMIKTGIDAQIATTGAAPADASQATLGGLVDPWPTNPFTGEPMREGEAPGDYTYSPGAGTSYTLVVHLSDGTTSAAP
;
A
#
# COMPACT_ATOMS: atom_id res chain seq x y z
N MET A 1 51.65 -9.23 -47.31
CA MET A 1 50.99 -10.16 -46.37
C MET A 1 51.19 -9.68 -44.95
N LYS A 2 50.11 -9.66 -44.16
CA LYS A 2 50.04 -9.61 -42.69
C LYS A 2 50.48 -8.29 -42.03
N ARG A 3 49.52 -7.42 -41.68
CA ARG A 3 49.50 -6.56 -40.47
C ARG A 3 48.26 -5.65 -40.40
N THR A 4 47.06 -6.21 -40.53
CA THR A 4 45.81 -5.42 -40.32
C THR A 4 44.76 -6.13 -39.48
N THR A 5 45.00 -7.35 -39.02
CA THR A 5 44.02 -8.16 -38.28
C THR A 5 44.04 -7.98 -36.76
N ALA A 6 44.98 -7.23 -36.18
CA ALA A 6 45.10 -7.13 -34.72
C ALA A 6 44.17 -6.08 -34.09
N ALA A 7 43.78 -5.02 -34.82
CA ALA A 7 42.97 -3.94 -34.25
C ALA A 7 41.46 -4.27 -34.17
N ALA A 8 40.95 -5.11 -35.07
CA ALA A 8 39.52 -5.44 -35.14
C ALA A 8 39.07 -6.43 -34.04
N LEU A 9 39.98 -7.26 -33.51
CA LEU A 9 39.67 -8.26 -32.48
C LEU A 9 39.55 -7.68 -31.06
N ILE A 10 40.17 -6.52 -30.80
CA ILE A 10 40.10 -5.87 -29.48
C ILE A 10 38.78 -5.08 -29.32
N ALA A 11 38.27 -4.50 -30.42
CA ALA A 11 37.00 -3.78 -30.40
C ALA A 11 35.78 -4.69 -30.18
N LEU A 12 35.84 -5.95 -30.64
CA LEU A 12 34.74 -6.92 -30.48
C LEU A 12 34.69 -7.57 -29.08
N LEU A 13 35.81 -7.62 -28.35
CA LEU A 13 35.85 -8.13 -26.98
C LEU A 13 35.38 -7.10 -25.93
N ALA A 14 35.46 -5.81 -26.24
CA ALA A 14 34.93 -4.75 -25.38
C ALA A 14 33.38 -4.66 -25.41
N LEU A 15 32.73 -5.14 -26.47
CA LEU A 15 31.26 -5.10 -26.60
C LEU A 15 30.56 -6.33 -25.99
N GLY A 16 31.26 -7.46 -25.85
CA GLY A 16 30.71 -8.70 -25.28
C GLY A 16 30.70 -8.76 -23.75
N ALA A 17 31.60 -8.03 -23.07
CA ALA A 17 31.73 -8.10 -21.61
C ALA A 17 30.71 -7.22 -20.85
N VAL A 18 30.05 -6.27 -21.51
CA VAL A 18 29.05 -5.40 -20.86
C VAL A 18 27.67 -6.08 -20.74
N ALA A 19 27.38 -7.08 -21.58
CA ALA A 19 26.08 -7.77 -21.58
C ALA A 19 25.92 -8.79 -20.44
N ALA A 20 27.02 -9.29 -19.84
CA ALA A 20 26.95 -10.27 -18.75
C ALA A 20 26.79 -9.63 -17.36
N LEU A 21 27.12 -8.34 -17.20
CA LEU A 21 26.96 -7.59 -15.95
C LEU A 21 25.68 -6.72 -15.92
N ALA A 22 25.05 -6.47 -17.07
CA ALA A 22 23.77 -5.75 -17.16
C ALA A 22 22.54 -6.60 -16.79
N GLY A 23 22.71 -7.93 -16.67
CA GLY A 23 21.62 -8.85 -16.34
C GLY A 23 21.07 -8.71 -14.91
N CYS A 24 21.90 -8.26 -13.96
CA CYS A 24 21.46 -8.02 -12.58
C CYS A 24 20.74 -6.67 -12.45
N GLY A 25 21.32 -5.58 -12.99
CA GLY A 25 20.76 -4.23 -12.81
C GLY A 25 19.41 -3.96 -13.50
N LEU A 26 19.15 -4.51 -14.68
CA LEU A 26 17.84 -4.35 -15.34
C LEU A 26 16.73 -5.14 -14.64
N ARG A 27 17.07 -6.28 -14.04
CA ARG A 27 16.09 -7.12 -13.32
C ARG A 27 15.74 -6.50 -11.97
N GLU A 28 16.71 -5.96 -11.25
CA GLU A 28 16.49 -5.27 -9.97
C GLU A 28 15.60 -4.03 -10.14
N GLN A 29 15.84 -3.19 -11.16
CA GLN A 29 15.01 -2.00 -11.41
C GLN A 29 13.58 -2.35 -11.87
N ALA A 30 13.40 -3.40 -12.66
CA ALA A 30 12.06 -3.83 -13.09
C ALA A 30 11.23 -4.39 -11.93
N VAL A 31 11.86 -5.07 -10.97
CA VAL A 31 11.21 -5.57 -9.75
C VAL A 31 10.81 -4.41 -8.85
N GLU A 32 11.69 -3.45 -8.60
CA GLU A 32 11.39 -2.27 -7.76
C GLU A 32 10.23 -1.43 -8.34
N ASN A 33 10.22 -1.19 -9.66
CA ASN A 33 9.14 -0.47 -10.32
C ASN A 33 7.79 -1.21 -10.23
N THR A 34 7.82 -2.55 -10.24
CA THR A 34 6.61 -3.37 -10.15
C THR A 34 6.06 -3.39 -8.73
N THR A 35 6.92 -3.56 -7.72
CA THR A 35 6.53 -3.50 -6.30
C THR A 35 5.90 -2.15 -5.97
N GLY A 36 6.52 -1.04 -6.36
CA GLY A 36 5.96 0.29 -6.11
C GLY A 36 4.58 0.50 -6.75
N LYS A 37 4.35 -0.03 -7.96
CA LYS A 37 3.02 0.04 -8.60
C LYS A 37 1.96 -0.80 -7.88
N ILE A 38 2.35 -1.97 -7.36
CA ILE A 38 1.45 -2.82 -6.58
C ILE A 38 1.07 -2.11 -5.27
N ASP A 39 2.03 -1.50 -4.60
CA ASP A 39 1.79 -0.80 -3.33
C ASP A 39 0.86 0.40 -3.51
N VAL A 40 1.04 1.18 -4.59
CA VAL A 40 0.09 2.25 -4.96
C VAL A 40 -1.34 1.71 -5.18
N ALA A 41 -1.49 0.55 -5.81
CA ALA A 41 -2.80 -0.06 -6.01
C ALA A 41 -3.41 -0.56 -4.69
N LYS A 42 -2.59 -1.11 -3.78
CA LYS A 42 -3.01 -1.49 -2.43
C LYS A 42 -3.41 -0.26 -1.60
N ASP A 43 -2.66 0.84 -1.68
CA ASP A 43 -2.97 2.12 -1.03
C ASP A 43 -4.29 2.71 -1.50
N ALA A 44 -4.56 2.64 -2.80
CA ALA A 44 -5.87 3.03 -3.34
C ALA A 44 -7.00 2.15 -2.81
N THR A 45 -6.75 0.84 -2.68
CA THR A 45 -7.71 -0.14 -2.16
C THR A 45 -8.04 0.13 -0.69
N VAL A 46 -7.03 0.34 0.17
CA VAL A 46 -7.26 0.60 1.60
C VAL A 46 -7.99 1.92 1.84
N LYS A 47 -7.72 2.96 1.03
CA LYS A 47 -8.47 4.22 1.09
C LYS A 47 -9.95 4.02 0.78
N ALA A 48 -10.26 3.23 -0.26
CA ALA A 48 -11.64 2.91 -0.60
C ALA A 48 -12.32 2.06 0.49
N GLN A 49 -11.62 1.08 1.06
CA GLN A 49 -12.12 0.25 2.14
C GLN A 49 -12.33 1.02 3.45
N LEU A 50 -11.52 2.03 3.75
CA LEU A 50 -11.69 2.89 4.92
C LEU A 50 -13.04 3.60 4.92
N VAL A 51 -13.60 3.91 3.73
CA VAL A 51 -14.94 4.49 3.59
C VAL A 51 -16.01 3.57 4.16
N MET A 52 -15.83 2.26 4.12
CA MET A 52 -16.78 1.30 4.72
C MET A 52 -16.82 1.43 6.23
N ILE A 53 -15.64 1.51 6.88
CA ILE A 53 -15.52 1.70 8.33
C ILE A 53 -16.09 3.07 8.73
N LYS A 54 -15.78 4.13 7.96
CA LYS A 54 -16.38 5.46 8.13
C LYS A 54 -17.91 5.40 8.09
N THR A 55 -18.46 4.72 7.09
CA THR A 55 -19.92 4.58 6.93
C THR A 55 -20.53 3.86 8.13
N GLY A 56 -19.87 2.84 8.69
CA GLY A 56 -20.30 2.18 9.92
C GLY A 56 -20.31 3.11 11.13
N ILE A 57 -19.26 3.91 11.31
CA ILE A 57 -19.19 4.93 12.37
C ILE A 57 -20.35 5.94 12.22
N ASP A 58 -20.56 6.45 11.01
CA ASP A 58 -21.62 7.42 10.73
C ASP A 58 -23.02 6.83 10.96
N ALA A 59 -23.23 5.55 10.62
CA ALA A 59 -24.48 4.84 10.90
C ALA A 59 -24.72 4.66 12.40
N GLN A 60 -23.68 4.38 13.17
CA GLN A 60 -23.78 4.31 14.63
C GLN A 60 -24.13 5.68 15.21
N ILE A 61 -23.44 6.74 14.78
CA ILE A 61 -23.74 8.12 15.18
C ILE A 61 -25.20 8.46 14.89
N ALA A 62 -25.71 8.10 13.71
CA ALA A 62 -27.10 8.34 13.34
C ALA A 62 -28.11 7.63 14.27
N THR A 63 -27.72 6.50 14.87
CA THR A 63 -28.58 5.68 15.73
C THR A 63 -28.48 6.08 17.21
N THR A 64 -27.27 6.42 17.68
CA THR A 64 -26.99 6.64 19.11
C THR A 64 -26.77 8.12 19.46
N GLY A 65 -26.51 8.96 18.48
CA GLY A 65 -26.12 10.36 18.66
C GLY A 65 -24.66 10.56 19.10
N ALA A 66 -23.83 9.50 19.11
CA ALA A 66 -22.44 9.57 19.54
C ALA A 66 -21.52 8.68 18.70
N ALA A 67 -20.28 9.13 18.51
CA ALA A 67 -19.22 8.33 17.91
C ALA A 67 -18.94 7.09 18.78
N PRO A 68 -18.60 5.93 18.17
CA PRO A 68 -18.30 4.73 18.93
C PRO A 68 -17.01 4.91 19.75
N ALA A 69 -16.88 4.17 20.86
CA ALA A 69 -15.68 4.20 21.70
C ALA A 69 -14.45 3.64 20.98
N ASP A 70 -14.65 2.67 20.11
CA ASP A 70 -13.64 2.09 19.22
C ASP A 70 -14.28 1.79 17.85
N ALA A 71 -13.46 1.74 16.81
CA ALA A 71 -13.91 1.41 15.45
C ALA A 71 -13.52 -0.03 15.05
N SER A 72 -13.52 -0.99 15.99
CA SER A 72 -13.14 -2.37 15.70
C SER A 72 -14.25 -3.16 15.00
N GLN A 73 -13.89 -4.27 14.37
CA GLN A 73 -14.86 -5.23 13.82
C GLN A 73 -15.83 -5.76 14.89
N ALA A 74 -15.37 -5.92 16.14
CA ALA A 74 -16.24 -6.39 17.22
C ALA A 74 -17.36 -5.39 17.53
N THR A 75 -17.07 -4.09 17.45
CA THR A 75 -18.01 -3.01 17.71
C THR A 75 -18.88 -2.68 16.50
N LEU A 76 -18.29 -2.62 15.31
CA LEU A 76 -18.94 -2.15 14.09
C LEU A 76 -19.37 -3.27 13.13
N GLY A 77 -19.07 -4.54 13.39
CA GLY A 77 -19.32 -5.64 12.45
C GLY A 77 -20.80 -5.84 12.07
N GLY A 78 -21.74 -5.38 12.90
CA GLY A 78 -23.16 -5.36 12.55
C GLY A 78 -23.57 -4.21 11.61
N LEU A 79 -22.73 -3.19 11.47
CA LEU A 79 -22.92 -2.01 10.62
C LEU A 79 -21.99 -1.99 9.40
N VAL A 80 -20.93 -2.79 9.43
CA VAL A 80 -19.94 -2.94 8.36
C VAL A 80 -19.85 -4.44 8.01
N ASP A 81 -20.65 -4.85 7.02
CA ASP A 81 -20.69 -6.24 6.54
C ASP A 81 -20.67 -6.26 4.98
N PRO A 82 -19.69 -6.91 4.35
CA PRO A 82 -18.55 -7.60 4.95
C PRO A 82 -17.53 -6.62 5.57
N TRP A 83 -16.80 -7.08 6.58
CA TRP A 83 -15.65 -6.34 7.11
C TRP A 83 -14.52 -6.28 6.08
N PRO A 84 -13.88 -5.12 5.86
CA PRO A 84 -12.85 -4.99 4.84
C PRO A 84 -11.56 -5.77 5.19
N THR A 85 -10.89 -6.26 4.15
CA THR A 85 -9.61 -7.00 4.24
C THR A 85 -8.44 -6.09 3.91
N ASN A 86 -7.42 -6.05 4.76
CA ASN A 86 -6.15 -5.36 4.50
C ASN A 86 -5.40 -6.06 3.34
N PRO A 87 -5.18 -5.40 2.19
CA PRO A 87 -4.55 -5.99 1.00
C PRO A 87 -3.02 -6.18 1.14
N PHE A 88 -2.40 -5.64 2.18
CA PHE A 88 -0.99 -5.88 2.49
C PHE A 88 -0.77 -7.21 3.23
N THR A 89 -1.74 -7.63 4.05
CA THR A 89 -1.63 -8.84 4.88
C THR A 89 -2.58 -9.96 4.47
N GLY A 90 -3.70 -9.64 3.81
CA GLY A 90 -4.80 -10.57 3.53
C GLY A 90 -5.73 -10.82 4.72
N GLU A 91 -5.47 -10.16 5.87
CA GLU A 91 -6.24 -10.28 7.10
C GLU A 91 -7.32 -9.19 7.19
N PRO A 92 -8.33 -9.32 8.07
CA PRO A 92 -9.25 -8.22 8.39
C PRO A 92 -8.49 -6.92 8.70
N MET A 93 -8.95 -5.79 8.16
CA MET A 93 -8.43 -4.48 8.56
C MET A 93 -8.61 -4.31 10.06
N ARG A 94 -7.62 -3.72 10.73
CA ARG A 94 -7.63 -3.52 12.18
C ARG A 94 -6.96 -2.20 12.54
N GLU A 95 -7.16 -1.80 13.79
CA GLU A 95 -6.44 -0.66 14.34
C GLU A 95 -4.94 -0.97 14.51
N GLY A 96 -4.09 -0.03 14.11
CA GLY A 96 -2.64 -0.18 14.11
C GLY A 96 -1.94 0.88 13.26
N GLU A 97 -0.62 0.74 13.11
CA GLU A 97 0.25 1.67 12.36
C GLU A 97 0.95 1.02 11.15
N ALA A 98 0.69 -0.27 10.89
CA ALA A 98 1.25 -0.95 9.73
C ALA A 98 0.48 -0.60 8.44
N PRO A 99 1.07 -0.78 7.24
CA PRO A 99 0.37 -0.54 5.97
C PRO A 99 -0.99 -1.25 5.89
N GLY A 100 -2.02 -0.49 5.59
CA GLY A 100 -3.41 -0.91 5.52
C GLY A 100 -4.14 -1.09 6.86
N ASP A 101 -3.45 -0.91 7.98
CA ASP A 101 -4.10 -0.72 9.28
C ASP A 101 -4.63 0.73 9.38
N TYR A 102 -5.59 0.97 10.26
CA TYR A 102 -6.17 2.30 10.50
C TYR A 102 -5.91 2.78 11.93
N THR A 103 -6.05 4.08 12.16
CA THR A 103 -6.10 4.65 13.51
C THR A 103 -7.39 5.41 13.67
N TYR A 104 -8.09 5.15 14.77
CA TYR A 104 -9.33 5.83 15.11
C TYR A 104 -9.17 6.58 16.43
N SER A 105 -9.65 7.82 16.48
CA SER A 105 -9.64 8.62 17.70
C SER A 105 -11.01 9.24 17.90
N PRO A 106 -11.81 8.76 18.87
CA PRO A 106 -13.11 9.34 19.16
C PRO A 106 -12.95 10.72 19.79
N GLY A 107 -13.79 11.67 19.37
CA GLY A 107 -13.92 12.98 19.98
C GLY A 107 -15.18 13.09 20.84
N ALA A 108 -15.55 14.33 21.19
CA ALA A 108 -16.79 14.59 21.90
C ALA A 108 -18.00 14.48 20.96
N GLY A 109 -19.09 13.89 21.45
CA GLY A 109 -20.35 13.77 20.71
C GLY A 109 -20.16 12.95 19.43
N THR A 110 -20.33 13.60 18.28
CA THR A 110 -20.24 12.98 16.95
C THR A 110 -18.88 13.18 16.28
N SER A 111 -17.95 13.90 16.91
CA SER A 111 -16.62 14.15 16.35
C SER A 111 -15.71 12.92 16.47
N TYR A 112 -14.87 12.70 15.46
CA TYR A 112 -13.83 11.67 15.47
C TYR A 112 -12.77 11.94 14.40
N THR A 113 -11.62 11.30 14.52
CA THR A 113 -10.60 11.18 13.47
C THR A 113 -10.48 9.73 13.04
N LEU A 114 -10.43 9.48 11.74
CA LEU A 114 -10.16 8.17 11.16
C LEU A 114 -9.14 8.33 10.04
N VAL A 115 -8.01 7.65 10.15
CA VAL A 115 -6.93 7.65 9.14
C VAL A 115 -6.50 6.23 8.83
N VAL A 116 -6.02 6.00 7.61
CA VAL A 116 -5.36 4.74 7.21
C VAL A 116 -3.87 4.97 6.99
N HIS A 117 -3.04 4.00 7.35
CA HIS A 117 -1.59 4.00 7.12
C HIS A 117 -1.26 3.41 5.76
N LEU A 118 -0.44 4.11 4.98
CA LEU A 118 -0.10 3.76 3.61
C LEU A 118 1.27 3.08 3.52
N SER A 119 1.54 2.48 2.36
CA SER A 119 2.79 1.79 2.06
C SER A 119 4.05 2.66 2.19
N ASP A 120 3.92 3.97 1.97
CA ASP A 120 5.01 4.95 2.04
C ASP A 120 5.25 5.52 3.46
N GLY A 121 4.51 5.01 4.46
CA GLY A 121 4.56 5.46 5.85
C GLY A 121 3.79 6.75 6.13
N THR A 122 3.07 7.29 5.14
CA THR A 122 2.15 8.41 5.35
C THR A 122 0.76 7.92 5.76
N THR A 123 -0.10 8.86 6.17
CA THR A 123 -1.51 8.58 6.47
C THR A 123 -2.45 9.31 5.53
N SER A 124 -3.64 8.75 5.34
CA SER A 124 -4.74 9.38 4.63
C SER A 124 -5.99 9.41 5.50
N ALA A 125 -6.57 10.58 5.69
CA ALA A 125 -7.86 10.71 6.36
C ALA A 125 -8.98 10.08 5.53
N ALA A 126 -9.98 9.54 6.21
CA ALA A 126 -11.24 9.18 5.58
C ALA A 126 -11.93 10.46 5.04
N PRO A 127 -12.60 10.38 3.87
CA PRO A 127 -13.17 11.54 3.19
C PRO A 127 -14.41 12.11 3.88
#